data_AF-A0A1U7LP33-F1
#
_entry.id   AF-A0A1U7LP33-F1
#
_cell.length_a   1.000
_cell.length_b   1.000
_cell.length_c   1.000
_cell.angle_alpha   90.00
_cell.angle_beta   90.00
_cell.angle_gamma   90.00
#
_symmetry.space_group_name_H-M   'P 1'
#
loop_
_entity.id
_entity.type
_entity.pdbx_description
1 polymer ?
#
loop_
_entity_poly.entity_id
_entity_poly.type
_entity_poly.pdbx_seq_one_letter_code
_entity_poly.pdbx_strand_id
1 'polypeptide(L)'
;MAVCTRKGCGKEFDPEKTREGGCTFHPGQPVFHEGLKGYTCCKKRVTSFEEFLELPGCSTGSHSLEQETRQSGPTTSTTAREKMVNRTEVSAAAKPASLSVKQIISEPPQAKPLDQDPADIPIQVGAKCKRTACNAEFVSDQISRGQDKCTFHPGQPIFHEGSKGYSCCKRKVLEFDEFLKIRGCTVDRHLFIGTLDGPSDNLTECRTDFYQTPGQVIVSIFAKKAESDKTEIKFSQTEIQVDVLFSGNQRYKSTIPLYDVSNPQDNTINKHLAN
;
A
#
# COMPACT_ATOMS: atom_id res chain seq x y z
N MET A 1 -16.92 42.11 -22.19
CA MET A 1 -16.98 40.64 -22.12
C MET A 1 -16.20 40.16 -20.92
N ALA A 2 -16.73 39.19 -20.20
CA ALA A 2 -16.12 38.62 -19.01
C ALA A 2 -16.45 37.12 -18.93
N VAL A 3 -15.54 36.29 -18.41
CA VAL A 3 -15.66 34.83 -18.44
C VAL A 3 -16.51 34.32 -17.27
N CYS A 4 -17.45 33.42 -17.54
CA CYS A 4 -18.28 32.80 -16.51
C CYS A 4 -17.48 31.86 -15.61
N THR A 5 -17.44 32.15 -14.31
CA THR A 5 -16.69 31.40 -13.29
C THR A 5 -17.30 30.06 -12.90
N ARG A 6 -18.53 29.75 -13.34
CA ARG A 6 -19.22 28.51 -12.97
C ARG A 6 -18.60 27.28 -13.66
N LYS A 7 -18.38 26.21 -12.88
CA LYS A 7 -17.75 24.96 -13.32
C LYS A 7 -18.47 24.36 -14.53
N GLY A 8 -17.75 24.05 -15.61
CA GLY A 8 -18.34 23.51 -16.85
C GLY A 8 -19.16 24.51 -17.69
N CYS A 9 -19.05 25.82 -17.42
CA CYS A 9 -19.59 26.86 -18.30
C CYS A 9 -18.50 27.46 -19.21
N GLY A 10 -17.52 28.18 -18.64
CA GLY A 10 -16.39 28.78 -19.38
C GLY A 10 -16.73 29.86 -20.42
N LYS A 11 -18.01 30.12 -20.72
CA LYS A 11 -18.43 31.09 -21.75
C LYS A 11 -18.16 32.53 -21.34
N GLU A 12 -17.76 33.34 -22.31
CA GLU A 12 -17.78 34.80 -22.21
C GLU A 12 -19.22 35.33 -22.25
N PHE A 13 -19.50 36.37 -21.47
CA PHE A 13 -20.77 37.09 -21.45
C PHE A 13 -20.55 38.58 -21.13
N ASP A 14 -21.53 39.43 -21.40
CA ASP A 14 -21.50 40.84 -20.99
C ASP A 14 -22.46 41.06 -19.81
N PRO A 15 -21.94 41.41 -18.60
CA PRO A 15 -22.75 41.42 -17.37
C PRO A 15 -23.85 42.49 -17.35
N GLU A 16 -23.74 43.51 -18.20
CA GLU A 16 -24.74 44.57 -18.35
C GLU A 16 -25.87 44.19 -19.33
N LYS A 17 -25.60 43.26 -20.26
CA LYS A 17 -26.46 42.96 -21.41
C LYS A 17 -27.12 41.58 -21.35
N THR A 18 -26.53 40.62 -20.64
CA THR A 18 -27.00 39.22 -20.57
C THR A 18 -27.38 38.84 -19.13
N ARG A 19 -28.61 39.17 -18.72
CA ARG A 19 -29.16 38.79 -17.39
C ARG A 19 -29.89 37.45 -17.37
N GLU A 20 -30.36 36.96 -18.53
CA GLU A 20 -31.25 35.80 -18.63
C GLU A 20 -30.58 34.57 -19.29
N GLY A 21 -31.20 33.40 -19.11
CA GLY A 21 -30.61 32.06 -19.22
C GLY A 21 -29.64 31.77 -20.38
N GLY A 22 -28.46 31.26 -20.03
CA GLY A 22 -27.43 30.82 -21.00
C GLY A 22 -26.26 30.01 -20.40
N CYS A 23 -26.10 30.04 -19.08
CA CYS A 23 -25.05 29.35 -18.35
C CYS A 23 -25.46 27.90 -18.06
N THR A 24 -24.94 26.94 -18.82
CA THR A 24 -24.88 25.52 -18.44
C THR A 24 -23.68 25.29 -17.54
N PHE A 25 -23.87 24.74 -16.34
CA PHE A 25 -22.81 24.52 -15.35
C PHE A 25 -23.08 23.31 -14.45
N HIS A 26 -22.08 22.88 -13.67
CA HIS A 26 -22.20 21.87 -12.62
C HIS A 26 -22.24 22.55 -11.24
N PRO A 27 -23.36 22.51 -10.50
CA PRO A 27 -23.44 23.01 -9.12
C PRO A 27 -22.77 22.07 -8.10
N GLY A 28 -22.39 20.86 -8.51
CA GLY A 28 -21.73 19.88 -7.65
C GLY A 28 -20.23 20.14 -7.46
N GLN A 29 -19.66 19.42 -6.50
CA GLN A 29 -18.21 19.36 -6.34
C GLN A 29 -17.62 18.26 -7.24
N PRO A 30 -16.36 18.40 -7.71
CA PRO A 30 -15.68 17.32 -8.41
C PRO A 30 -15.50 16.11 -7.48
N VAL A 31 -15.70 14.92 -8.02
CA VAL A 31 -15.54 13.65 -7.30
C VAL A 31 -14.71 12.67 -8.13
N PHE A 32 -13.76 12.01 -7.48
CA PHE A 32 -12.84 11.06 -8.07
C PHE A 32 -12.85 9.77 -7.25
N HIS A 33 -13.27 8.65 -7.84
CA HIS A 33 -13.41 7.35 -7.15
C HIS A 33 -13.26 6.21 -8.16
N GLU A 34 -12.55 5.13 -7.81
CA GLU A 34 -12.34 3.95 -8.67
C GLU A 34 -11.78 4.29 -10.08
N GLY A 35 -10.93 5.32 -10.17
CA GLY A 35 -10.39 5.83 -11.44
C GLY A 35 -11.37 6.66 -12.28
N LEU A 36 -12.64 6.71 -11.89
CA LEU A 36 -13.69 7.51 -12.53
C LEU A 36 -13.78 8.92 -11.95
N LYS A 37 -14.07 9.88 -12.82
CA LYS A 37 -14.07 11.33 -12.56
C LYS A 37 -15.43 11.92 -12.93
N GLY A 38 -15.99 12.79 -12.12
CA GLY A 38 -17.30 13.41 -12.38
C GLY A 38 -17.67 14.48 -11.36
N TYR A 39 -18.94 14.88 -11.32
CA TYR A 39 -19.44 15.89 -10.37
C TYR A 39 -20.59 15.33 -9.52
N THR A 40 -20.66 15.69 -8.23
CA THR A 40 -21.70 15.16 -7.31
C THR A 40 -23.14 15.49 -7.72
N CYS A 41 -23.33 16.47 -8.61
CA CYS A 41 -24.64 16.87 -9.14
C CYS A 41 -25.15 16.03 -10.32
N CYS A 42 -24.33 15.16 -10.94
CA CYS A 42 -24.76 14.35 -12.08
C CYS A 42 -24.16 12.94 -12.10
N LYS A 43 -24.85 12.01 -12.75
CA LYS A 43 -24.41 10.60 -12.84
C LYS A 43 -23.36 10.34 -13.94
N LYS A 44 -23.01 11.34 -14.75
CA LYS A 44 -21.98 11.21 -15.78
C LYS A 44 -20.60 11.08 -15.12
N ARG A 45 -19.84 10.06 -15.53
CA ARG A 45 -18.48 9.79 -15.09
C ARG A 45 -17.62 9.40 -16.28
N VAL A 46 -16.34 9.77 -16.23
CA VAL A 46 -15.36 9.61 -17.31
C VAL A 46 -14.02 9.13 -16.77
N THR A 47 -13.16 8.57 -17.61
CA THR A 47 -11.83 8.06 -17.19
C THR A 47 -10.70 9.04 -17.48
N SER A 48 -10.75 9.79 -18.60
CA SER A 48 -9.75 10.83 -18.89
C SER A 48 -9.95 12.09 -18.03
N PHE A 49 -8.87 12.86 -17.83
CA PHE A 49 -8.97 14.16 -17.15
C PHE A 49 -9.41 15.28 -18.10
N GLU A 50 -9.07 15.19 -19.39
CA GLU A 50 -9.47 16.16 -20.41
C GLU A 50 -10.98 16.09 -20.64
N GLU A 51 -11.48 14.88 -20.90
CA GLU A 51 -12.92 14.55 -21.00
C GLU A 51 -13.72 15.01 -19.75
N PHE A 52 -13.08 15.06 -18.57
CA PHE A 52 -13.70 15.56 -17.34
C PHE A 52 -13.84 17.08 -17.31
N LEU A 53 -12.89 17.82 -17.90
CA LEU A 53 -12.99 19.28 -18.07
C LEU A 53 -14.03 19.64 -19.14
N GLU A 54 -14.19 18.79 -20.15
CA GLU A 54 -15.15 18.95 -21.25
C GLU A 54 -16.60 18.52 -20.88
N LEU A 55 -16.82 17.94 -19.70
CA LEU A 55 -18.14 17.47 -19.27
C LEU A 55 -19.20 18.60 -19.29
N PRO A 56 -20.24 18.53 -20.15
CA PRO A 56 -21.21 19.62 -20.27
C PRO A 56 -22.04 19.78 -18.99
N GLY A 57 -22.15 21.02 -18.53
CA GLY A 57 -22.83 21.41 -17.30
C GLY A 57 -24.26 20.87 -17.18
N CYS A 58 -24.59 20.18 -16.07
CA CYS A 58 -25.86 19.50 -15.88
C CYS A 58 -27.03 20.39 -15.42
N SER A 59 -26.82 21.68 -15.19
CA SER A 59 -27.83 22.62 -14.71
C SER A 59 -27.71 23.97 -15.41
N THR A 60 -28.85 24.65 -15.60
CA THR A 60 -28.93 25.95 -16.28
C THR A 60 -29.13 27.10 -15.30
N GLY A 61 -28.72 28.32 -15.69
CA GLY A 61 -28.96 29.54 -14.93
C GLY A 61 -28.35 30.79 -15.59
N SER A 62 -28.26 31.88 -14.81
CA SER A 62 -27.51 33.08 -15.17
C SER A 62 -26.01 32.90 -14.95
N HIS A 63 -25.19 33.55 -15.76
CA HIS A 63 -23.74 33.55 -15.61
C HIS A 63 -23.30 34.20 -14.29
N SER A 64 -22.09 33.90 -13.82
CA SER A 64 -21.49 34.53 -12.63
C SER A 64 -20.06 34.96 -12.91
N LEU A 65 -19.61 36.01 -12.21
CA LEU A 65 -18.21 36.43 -12.10
C LEU A 65 -17.64 36.19 -10.69
N GLU A 66 -18.49 35.85 -9.73
CA GLU A 66 -18.05 35.47 -8.40
C GLU A 66 -17.42 34.08 -8.47
N GLN A 67 -16.15 33.96 -8.08
CA GLN A 67 -15.51 32.66 -7.93
C GLN A 67 -16.05 32.00 -6.66
N GLU A 68 -16.73 30.85 -6.81
CA GLU A 68 -17.16 30.05 -5.67
C GLU A 68 -15.94 29.77 -4.77
N THR A 69 -15.98 30.28 -3.53
CA THR A 69 -14.90 30.11 -2.57
C THR A 69 -14.65 28.62 -2.34
N ARG A 70 -13.37 28.22 -2.34
CA ARG A 70 -12.98 26.82 -2.11
C ARG A 70 -13.32 26.44 -0.66
N GLN A 71 -14.51 25.88 -0.44
CA GLN A 71 -14.88 25.30 0.83
C GLN A 71 -13.94 24.12 1.12
N SER A 72 -13.12 24.28 2.16
CA SER A 72 -12.24 23.24 2.69
C SER A 72 -13.05 21.98 3.03
N GLY A 73 -12.44 20.81 2.82
CA GLY A 73 -13.14 19.52 2.87
C GLY A 73 -13.82 19.19 4.21
N PRO A 74 -14.80 18.26 4.21
CA PRO A 74 -15.65 17.99 5.37
C PRO A 74 -14.87 17.39 6.55
N THR A 75 -14.78 18.15 7.64
CA THR A 75 -14.34 17.67 8.94
C THR A 75 -15.38 16.73 9.54
N THR A 76 -15.04 15.44 9.66
CA THR A 76 -15.87 14.44 10.36
C THR A 76 -15.64 14.49 11.87
N SER A 77 -16.40 15.34 12.56
CA SER A 77 -16.42 15.45 14.03
C SER A 77 -17.80 15.10 14.62
N THR A 78 -17.81 14.18 15.58
CA THR A 78 -18.99 13.54 16.19
C THR A 78 -19.71 14.42 17.22
N THR A 79 -21.05 14.49 17.21
CA THR A 79 -21.89 14.43 18.43
C THR A 79 -23.41 14.24 18.17
N ALA A 80 -23.99 13.30 18.93
CA ALA A 80 -25.26 13.34 19.69
C ALA A 80 -26.13 14.62 19.71
N ARG A 81 -27.46 14.63 19.99
CA ARG A 81 -28.58 13.63 20.16
C ARG A 81 -29.86 14.48 20.50
N GLU A 82 -31.11 14.18 20.13
CA GLU A 82 -32.13 13.46 20.95
C GLU A 82 -33.58 13.67 20.38
N LYS A 83 -34.45 12.64 20.50
CA LYS A 83 -35.92 12.64 20.83
C LYS A 83 -36.93 13.48 19.99
N MET A 84 -38.23 13.13 19.87
CA MET A 84 -39.05 11.93 20.16
C MET A 84 -40.50 12.15 19.63
N VAL A 85 -41.26 11.08 19.28
CA VAL A 85 -42.70 10.80 19.58
C VAL A 85 -43.21 9.59 18.75
N ASN A 86 -44.34 8.96 19.15
CA ASN A 86 -44.68 7.55 18.90
C ASN A 86 -46.14 7.28 18.41
N ARG A 87 -46.30 6.37 17.42
CA ARG A 87 -47.41 5.39 17.21
C ARG A 87 -47.06 4.51 15.99
N THR A 88 -46.99 3.17 15.94
CA THR A 88 -47.94 2.05 16.27
C THR A 88 -49.26 2.12 15.47
N GLU A 89 -49.68 1.14 14.64
CA GLU A 89 -49.27 -0.28 14.36
C GLU A 89 -49.36 -0.60 12.80
N VAL A 90 -49.42 -1.80 12.18
CA VAL A 90 -49.66 -3.24 12.54
C VAL A 90 -49.09 -4.23 11.47
N SER A 91 -48.90 -5.51 11.84
CA SER A 91 -49.18 -6.75 11.05
C SER A 91 -48.11 -7.49 10.17
N ALA A 92 -48.38 -8.80 10.03
CA ALA A 92 -47.93 -9.81 9.04
C ALA A 92 -46.46 -10.34 9.05
N ALA A 93 -46.34 -11.60 9.49
CA ALA A 93 -45.13 -12.41 9.66
C ALA A 93 -44.40 -12.88 8.38
N ALA A 94 -43.07 -13.03 8.49
CA ALA A 94 -42.32 -14.25 8.14
C ALA A 94 -40.92 -14.26 8.81
N LYS A 95 -40.36 -15.44 9.09
CA LYS A 95 -38.92 -15.65 9.41
C LYS A 95 -38.25 -16.38 8.24
N PRO A 96 -36.94 -16.18 8.03
CA PRO A 96 -35.97 -17.17 8.55
C PRO A 96 -34.92 -16.53 9.47
N ALA A 97 -34.06 -17.37 10.08
CA ALA A 97 -33.01 -16.92 10.98
C ALA A 97 -31.80 -16.33 10.24
N SER A 98 -31.38 -15.13 10.63
CA SER A 98 -30.03 -14.65 10.33
C SER A 98 -29.06 -15.26 11.35
N LEU A 99 -28.02 -15.92 10.87
CA LEU A 99 -26.94 -16.41 11.73
C LEU A 99 -26.13 -15.22 12.22
N SER A 100 -26.07 -15.02 13.54
CA SER A 100 -25.30 -13.93 14.15
C SER A 100 -23.82 -14.05 13.80
N VAL A 101 -23.36 -13.22 12.87
CA VAL A 101 -21.93 -12.93 12.71
C VAL A 101 -21.45 -12.34 14.03
N LYS A 102 -20.74 -13.16 14.83
CA LYS A 102 -20.04 -12.67 16.01
C LYS A 102 -19.07 -11.60 15.53
N GLN A 103 -19.31 -10.35 15.92
CA GLN A 103 -18.33 -9.29 15.71
C GLN A 103 -17.05 -9.73 16.40
N ILE A 104 -16.01 -9.99 15.60
CA ILE A 104 -14.65 -10.15 16.11
C ILE A 104 -14.26 -8.76 16.62
N ILE A 105 -14.46 -8.55 17.91
CA ILE A 105 -13.94 -7.37 18.61
C ILE A 105 -12.42 -7.48 18.46
N SER A 106 -11.85 -6.65 17.60
CA SER A 106 -10.41 -6.56 17.42
C SER A 106 -9.81 -6.05 18.73
N GLU A 107 -9.29 -6.98 19.53
CA GLU A 107 -8.49 -6.70 20.71
C GLU A 107 -7.42 -5.66 20.35
N PRO A 108 -7.17 -4.63 21.20
CA PRO A 108 -6.12 -3.66 20.92
C PRO A 108 -4.80 -4.42 20.68
N PRO A 109 -4.06 -4.09 19.60
CA PRO A 109 -2.97 -4.94 19.14
C PRO A 109 -1.92 -5.09 20.23
N GLN A 110 -1.83 -6.30 20.79
CA GLN A 110 -0.78 -6.65 21.74
C GLN A 110 0.56 -6.31 21.09
N ALA A 111 1.34 -5.45 21.74
CA ALA A 111 2.64 -5.04 21.23
C ALA A 111 3.53 -6.28 21.17
N LYS A 112 3.77 -6.80 19.96
CA LYS A 112 4.69 -7.92 19.75
C LYS A 112 6.03 -7.56 20.43
N PRO A 113 6.64 -8.47 21.21
CA PRO A 113 7.99 -8.27 21.73
C PRO A 113 8.89 -7.83 20.59
N LEU A 114 9.50 -6.65 20.74
CA LEU A 114 10.33 -6.08 19.70
C LEU A 114 11.64 -6.86 19.62
N ASP A 115 12.03 -7.25 18.41
CA ASP A 115 13.21 -8.07 18.15
C ASP A 115 14.49 -7.41 18.71
N GLN A 116 15.31 -8.16 19.44
CA GLN A 116 16.55 -7.72 20.09
C GLN A 116 17.69 -8.70 19.78
N ASP A 117 18.90 -8.19 19.56
CA ASP A 117 20.06 -9.04 19.29
C ASP A 117 20.40 -9.93 20.51
N PRO A 118 20.68 -11.23 20.31
CA PRO A 118 21.19 -12.08 21.38
C PRO A 118 22.56 -11.59 21.87
N ALA A 119 22.71 -11.40 23.18
CA ALA A 119 23.90 -10.80 23.79
C ALA A 119 25.20 -11.56 23.50
N ASP A 120 25.13 -12.89 23.37
CA ASP A 120 26.30 -13.77 23.24
C ASP A 120 26.93 -13.81 21.83
N ILE A 121 26.22 -13.35 20.79
CA ILE A 121 26.68 -13.49 19.40
C ILE A 121 27.62 -12.32 19.04
N PRO A 122 28.85 -12.58 18.54
CA PRO A 122 29.78 -11.55 18.11
C PRO A 122 29.34 -10.91 16.79
N ILE A 123 29.09 -9.61 16.81
CA ILE A 123 28.77 -8.79 15.62
C ILE A 123 30.09 -8.31 15.00
N GLN A 124 30.19 -8.33 13.66
CA GLN A 124 31.34 -7.75 12.97
C GLN A 124 31.30 -6.22 13.02
N VAL A 125 32.45 -5.60 13.30
CA VAL A 125 32.62 -4.14 13.29
C VAL A 125 32.31 -3.60 11.89
N GLY A 126 31.48 -2.55 11.81
CA GLY A 126 30.92 -2.04 10.55
C GLY A 126 29.58 -2.64 10.13
N ALA A 127 29.01 -3.59 10.89
CA ALA A 127 27.65 -4.07 10.63
C ALA A 127 26.63 -2.93 10.82
N LYS A 128 25.84 -2.62 9.78
CA LYS A 128 24.79 -1.59 9.86
C LYS A 128 23.55 -2.08 10.62
N CYS A 129 22.89 -1.17 11.33
CA CYS A 129 21.60 -1.44 11.97
C CYS A 129 20.54 -1.84 10.92
N LYS A 130 19.77 -2.90 11.23
CA LYS A 130 18.69 -3.44 10.38
C LYS A 130 17.34 -2.75 10.62
N ARG A 131 17.23 -1.87 11.62
CA ARG A 131 15.98 -1.12 11.92
C ARG A 131 15.82 0.06 10.96
N THR A 132 14.59 0.23 10.44
CA THR A 132 14.22 1.25 9.45
C THR A 132 14.57 2.68 9.89
N ALA A 133 15.07 3.50 8.96
CA ALA A 133 15.55 4.86 9.21
C ALA A 133 16.73 5.00 10.21
N CYS A 134 17.32 3.90 10.69
CA CYS A 134 18.59 3.90 11.41
C CYS A 134 19.73 3.50 10.48
N ASN A 135 20.77 4.32 10.38
CA ASN A 135 21.97 4.08 9.59
C ASN A 135 23.24 3.98 10.47
N ALA A 136 23.08 3.60 11.74
CA ALA A 136 24.22 3.45 12.66
C ALA A 136 24.98 2.16 12.38
N GLU A 137 26.30 2.20 12.56
CA GLU A 137 27.23 1.08 12.38
C GLU A 137 27.66 0.51 13.74
N PHE A 138 27.88 -0.81 13.79
CA PHE A 138 28.38 -1.48 14.99
C PHE A 138 29.86 -1.16 15.19
N VAL A 139 30.19 -0.44 16.26
CA VAL A 139 31.58 -0.07 16.61
C VAL A 139 32.13 -1.01 17.69
N SER A 140 31.38 -1.20 18.76
CA SER A 140 31.70 -2.11 19.86
C SER A 140 30.46 -2.37 20.71
N ASP A 141 30.49 -3.43 21.52
CA ASP A 141 29.32 -3.82 22.33
C ASP A 141 28.89 -2.73 23.33
N GLN A 142 29.86 -2.16 24.06
CA GLN A 142 29.61 -1.08 25.03
C GLN A 142 28.96 0.16 24.40
N ILE A 143 29.34 0.51 23.17
CA ILE A 143 28.78 1.67 22.47
C ILE A 143 27.44 1.29 21.85
N SER A 144 27.43 0.29 20.95
CA SER A 144 26.33 0.00 20.03
C SER A 144 25.20 -0.86 20.64
N ARG A 145 25.45 -1.60 21.73
CA ARG A 145 24.39 -2.25 22.54
C ARG A 145 24.12 -1.52 23.87
N GLY A 146 25.13 -0.84 24.43
CA GLY A 146 25.07 -0.23 25.76
C GLY A 146 24.61 1.23 25.82
N GLN A 147 25.25 2.14 25.07
CA GLN A 147 25.06 3.59 25.21
C GLN A 147 24.20 4.23 24.10
N ASP A 148 24.36 3.79 22.85
CA ASP A 148 23.67 4.39 21.71
C ASP A 148 22.20 3.97 21.62
N LYS A 149 21.37 4.83 21.03
CA LYS A 149 19.91 4.74 21.01
C LYS A 149 19.38 4.80 19.59
N CYS A 150 18.99 3.65 19.07
CA CYS A 150 18.39 3.50 17.76
C CYS A 150 17.05 4.23 17.69
N THR A 151 16.99 5.31 16.91
CA THR A 151 15.72 5.93 16.51
C THR A 151 15.26 5.31 15.19
N PHE A 152 14.08 4.69 15.15
CA PHE A 152 13.60 3.90 14.01
C PHE A 152 12.06 3.91 13.86
N HIS A 153 11.53 3.25 12.82
CA HIS A 153 10.08 3.06 12.62
C HIS A 153 9.64 1.60 12.79
N PRO A 154 8.93 1.21 13.88
CA PRO A 154 8.43 -0.16 14.04
C PRO A 154 7.30 -0.53 13.06
N GLY A 155 6.74 0.44 12.35
CA GLY A 155 5.73 0.23 11.31
C GLY A 155 6.35 0.09 9.92
N GLN A 156 5.64 -0.63 9.05
CA GLN A 156 5.99 -0.77 7.63
C GLN A 156 5.81 0.56 6.86
N PRO A 157 6.56 0.76 5.76
CA PRO A 157 6.33 1.90 4.87
C PRO A 157 4.94 1.80 4.21
N ILE A 158 4.28 2.94 4.07
CA ILE A 158 2.94 3.07 3.48
C ILE A 158 2.93 4.13 2.38
N PHE A 159 2.28 3.79 1.27
CA PHE A 159 2.15 4.62 0.09
C PHE A 159 0.68 4.69 -0.32
N HIS A 160 0.04 5.86 -0.17
CA HIS A 160 -1.39 6.04 -0.41
C HIS A 160 -1.67 7.47 -0.88
N GLU A 161 -2.49 7.66 -1.92
CA GLU A 161 -2.85 8.98 -2.48
C GLU A 161 -1.61 9.86 -2.79
N GLY A 162 -0.55 9.25 -3.33
CA GLY A 162 0.74 9.90 -3.60
C GLY A 162 1.61 10.17 -2.35
N SER A 163 1.00 10.23 -1.17
CA SER A 163 1.68 10.42 0.12
C SER A 163 2.44 9.17 0.57
N LYS A 164 3.59 9.40 1.22
CA LYS A 164 4.60 8.40 1.59
C LYS A 164 4.92 8.54 3.08
N GLY A 165 4.97 7.45 3.84
CA GLY A 165 5.23 7.50 5.29
C GLY A 165 5.36 6.11 5.91
N TYR A 166 5.20 6.00 7.23
CA TYR A 166 5.28 4.73 7.97
C TYR A 166 4.02 4.50 8.82
N SER A 167 3.48 3.28 8.86
CA SER A 167 2.21 2.97 9.54
C SER A 167 2.20 3.24 11.05
N CYS A 168 3.37 3.31 11.68
CA CYS A 168 3.54 3.62 13.10
C CYS A 168 3.47 5.11 13.44
N CYS A 169 3.41 6.04 12.47
CA CYS A 169 3.38 7.46 12.76
C CYS A 169 2.54 8.28 11.75
N LYS A 170 2.06 9.45 12.17
CA LYS A 170 1.23 10.33 11.31
C LYS A 170 2.05 11.16 10.30
N ARG A 171 3.39 11.10 10.33
CA ARG A 171 4.23 11.87 9.41
C ARG A 171 4.21 11.23 8.03
N LYS A 172 3.72 11.99 7.04
CA LYS A 172 3.76 11.66 5.62
C LYS A 172 4.39 12.81 4.84
N VAL A 173 4.93 12.50 3.67
CA VAL A 173 5.56 13.44 2.73
C VAL A 173 5.11 13.12 1.30
N LEU A 174 5.32 14.05 0.36
CA LEU A 174 4.96 13.84 -1.04
C LEU A 174 6.14 13.35 -1.90
N GLU A 175 7.37 13.73 -1.56
CA GLU A 175 8.57 13.35 -2.32
C GLU A 175 9.23 12.08 -1.76
N PHE A 176 9.92 11.31 -2.61
CA PHE A 176 10.56 10.06 -2.19
C PHE A 176 11.85 10.30 -1.40
N ASP A 177 12.64 11.30 -1.80
CA ASP A 177 13.86 11.70 -1.09
C ASP A 177 13.59 12.35 0.27
N GLU A 178 12.40 12.91 0.48
CA GLU A 178 11.94 13.29 1.82
C GLU A 178 11.55 12.06 2.65
N PHE A 179 10.95 11.04 2.03
CA PHE A 179 10.52 9.82 2.71
C PHE A 179 11.70 9.05 3.29
N LEU A 180 12.80 8.94 2.53
CA LEU A 180 14.08 8.37 3.01
C LEU A 180 14.73 9.18 4.15
N LYS A 181 14.32 10.45 4.36
CA LYS A 181 14.82 11.35 5.41
C LYS A 181 13.88 11.46 6.62
N ILE A 182 12.76 10.72 6.65
CA ILE A 182 11.88 10.70 7.84
C ILE A 182 12.65 10.04 8.99
N ARG A 183 12.83 10.79 10.09
CA ARG A 183 13.45 10.27 11.31
C ARG A 183 12.50 9.33 12.04
N GLY A 184 13.06 8.25 12.57
CA GLY A 184 12.36 7.25 13.36
C GLY A 184 11.52 7.84 14.50
N CYS A 185 10.33 7.27 14.71
CA CYS A 185 9.37 7.71 15.71
C CYS A 185 9.47 6.98 17.06
N THR A 186 10.32 5.94 17.15
CA THR A 186 10.48 5.10 18.33
C THR A 186 11.96 4.96 18.66
N VAL A 187 12.30 4.91 19.95
CA VAL A 187 13.69 4.89 20.45
C VAL A 187 13.88 3.67 21.35
N ASP A 188 14.84 2.82 21.01
CA ASP A 188 15.21 1.59 21.72
C ASP A 188 16.67 1.21 21.34
N ARG A 189 17.18 0.04 21.72
CA ARG A 189 18.49 -0.48 21.30
C ARG A 189 18.58 -0.69 19.78
N HIS A 190 19.80 -0.82 19.26
CA HIS A 190 20.03 -1.22 17.88
C HIS A 190 19.74 -2.70 17.65
N LEU A 191 19.62 -3.09 16.38
CA LEU A 191 19.48 -4.48 15.94
C LEU A 191 20.41 -4.68 14.74
N PHE A 192 21.44 -5.49 14.88
CA PHE A 192 22.47 -5.72 13.86
C PHE A 192 22.40 -7.14 13.29
N ILE A 193 21.99 -8.11 14.10
CA ILE A 193 21.78 -9.50 13.70
C ILE A 193 20.32 -9.69 13.34
N GLY A 194 19.41 -9.31 14.25
CA GLY A 194 18.02 -9.75 14.21
C GLY A 194 17.85 -11.22 14.61
N THR A 195 16.60 -11.68 14.67
CA THR A 195 16.27 -13.11 14.73
C THR A 195 16.97 -13.87 13.59
N LEU A 196 17.61 -14.99 13.93
CA LEU A 196 18.44 -15.79 13.01
C LEU A 196 17.65 -16.40 11.84
N ASP A 197 16.31 -16.39 11.94
CA ASP A 197 15.35 -16.91 10.98
C ASP A 197 14.75 -15.82 10.06
N GLY A 198 15.45 -14.70 9.85
CA GLY A 198 15.01 -13.55 9.04
C GLY A 198 15.98 -13.16 7.90
N PRO A 199 15.56 -13.12 6.61
CA PRO A 199 16.47 -12.98 5.47
C PRO A 199 17.08 -11.57 5.38
N SER A 200 18.37 -11.46 5.70
CA SER A 200 19.10 -10.19 5.65
C SER A 200 20.57 -10.31 5.21
N ASP A 201 20.89 -11.39 4.49
CA ASP A 201 22.02 -11.45 3.55
C ASP A 201 21.50 -11.34 2.12
N ASN A 202 21.60 -10.13 1.56
CA ASN A 202 21.46 -9.80 0.13
C ASN A 202 20.41 -10.62 -0.66
N LEU A 203 19.15 -10.61 -0.20
CA LEU A 203 18.08 -11.33 -0.90
C LEU A 203 17.73 -10.63 -2.23
N THR A 204 17.98 -11.31 -3.35
CA THR A 204 17.69 -10.86 -4.71
C THR A 204 16.46 -11.59 -5.25
N GLU A 205 15.56 -10.89 -5.92
CA GLU A 205 14.37 -11.47 -6.56
C GLU A 205 14.71 -12.00 -7.98
N CYS A 206 14.32 -13.24 -8.27
CA CYS A 206 14.37 -13.79 -9.63
C CYS A 206 13.02 -13.68 -10.33
N ARG A 207 13.04 -13.38 -11.63
CA ARG A 207 11.90 -13.70 -12.50
C ARG A 207 11.72 -15.22 -12.52
N THR A 208 10.49 -15.66 -12.28
CA THR A 208 10.08 -17.06 -12.36
C THR A 208 8.82 -17.15 -13.21
N ASP A 209 8.84 -18.01 -14.22
CA ASP A 209 7.69 -18.34 -15.07
C ASP A 209 7.37 -19.83 -14.88
N PHE A 210 6.13 -20.24 -15.10
CA PHE A 210 5.76 -21.65 -15.11
C PHE A 210 4.78 -21.93 -16.26
N TYR A 211 4.77 -23.18 -16.73
CA TYR A 211 3.72 -23.70 -17.58
C TYR A 211 3.37 -25.13 -17.19
N GLN A 212 2.14 -25.54 -17.47
CA GLN A 212 1.60 -26.84 -17.12
C GLN A 212 1.08 -27.55 -18.37
N THR A 213 1.33 -28.85 -18.45
CA THR A 213 0.66 -29.77 -19.38
C THR A 213 -0.12 -30.82 -18.56
N PRO A 214 -0.95 -31.67 -19.19
CA PRO A 214 -1.74 -32.67 -18.46
C PRO A 214 -0.94 -33.71 -17.63
N GLY A 215 0.39 -33.76 -17.76
CA GLY A 215 1.24 -34.71 -17.02
C GLY A 215 2.52 -34.13 -16.41
N GLN A 216 2.75 -32.80 -16.49
CA GLN A 216 3.93 -32.15 -15.90
C GLN A 216 3.71 -30.66 -15.67
N VAL A 217 4.31 -30.13 -14.59
CA VAL A 217 4.48 -28.69 -14.36
C VAL A 217 5.96 -28.37 -14.54
N ILE A 218 6.27 -27.37 -15.37
CA ILE A 218 7.64 -26.93 -15.65
C ILE A 218 7.80 -25.50 -15.16
N VAL A 219 8.74 -25.31 -14.23
CA VAL A 219 9.07 -24.02 -13.61
C VAL A 219 10.43 -23.56 -14.12
N SER A 220 10.50 -22.33 -14.63
CA SER A 220 11.69 -21.70 -15.21
C SER A 220 12.10 -20.50 -14.36
N ILE A 221 13.30 -20.55 -13.79
CA ILE A 221 13.81 -19.54 -12.85
C ILE A 221 15.02 -18.83 -13.47
N PHE A 222 14.87 -17.54 -13.76
CA PHE A 222 15.82 -16.78 -14.59
C PHE A 222 16.95 -16.14 -13.78
N ALA A 223 17.85 -16.97 -13.26
CA ALA A 223 18.96 -16.57 -12.39
C ALA A 223 20.28 -16.34 -13.16
N LYS A 224 20.51 -15.11 -13.66
CA LYS A 224 21.78 -14.73 -14.31
C LYS A 224 22.92 -14.63 -13.29
N LYS A 225 24.09 -15.21 -13.60
CA LYS A 225 25.26 -15.32 -12.68
C LYS A 225 24.97 -16.12 -11.39
N ALA A 226 24.15 -17.16 -11.51
CA ALA A 226 23.94 -18.14 -10.44
C ALA A 226 25.14 -19.10 -10.31
N GLU A 227 25.54 -19.35 -9.06
CA GLU A 227 26.53 -20.35 -8.69
C GLU A 227 25.88 -21.74 -8.74
N SER A 228 26.07 -22.47 -9.83
CA SER A 228 25.34 -23.73 -10.09
C SER A 228 25.56 -24.79 -9.00
N ASP A 229 26.77 -24.88 -8.45
CA ASP A 229 27.15 -25.83 -7.40
C ASP A 229 26.55 -25.49 -6.03
N LYS A 230 26.21 -24.21 -5.80
CA LYS A 230 25.63 -23.69 -4.56
C LYS A 230 24.12 -23.46 -4.66
N THR A 231 23.51 -23.87 -5.77
CA THR A 231 22.08 -23.77 -6.03
C THR A 231 21.38 -25.07 -5.64
N GLU A 232 20.54 -25.02 -4.61
CA GLU A 232 19.79 -26.15 -4.06
C GLU A 232 18.30 -26.01 -4.41
N ILE A 233 17.66 -27.10 -4.84
CA ILE A 233 16.21 -27.16 -5.08
C ILE A 233 15.70 -28.43 -4.41
N LYS A 234 14.67 -28.30 -3.58
CA LYS A 234 14.04 -29.40 -2.83
C LYS A 234 12.58 -29.53 -3.25
N PHE A 235 12.16 -30.76 -3.54
CA PHE A 235 10.77 -31.09 -3.79
C PHE A 235 10.16 -31.72 -2.55
N SER A 236 9.13 -31.08 -2.01
CA SER A 236 8.18 -31.70 -1.08
C SER A 236 6.94 -32.15 -1.87
N GLN A 237 6.06 -32.91 -1.23
CA GLN A 237 4.79 -33.33 -1.86
C GLN A 237 3.94 -32.14 -2.35
N THR A 238 3.92 -31.04 -1.57
CA THR A 238 3.04 -29.87 -1.79
C THR A 238 3.78 -28.56 -2.04
N GLU A 239 5.10 -28.58 -2.24
CA GLU A 239 5.89 -27.36 -2.49
C GLU A 239 7.24 -27.66 -3.14
N ILE A 240 7.78 -26.68 -3.88
CA ILE A 240 9.17 -26.65 -4.34
C ILE A 240 9.89 -25.54 -3.56
N GLN A 241 10.91 -25.89 -2.77
CA GLN A 241 11.79 -24.92 -2.13
C GLN A 241 13.00 -24.67 -3.05
N VAL A 242 13.28 -23.41 -3.33
CA VAL A 242 14.35 -22.96 -4.23
C VAL A 242 15.32 -22.09 -3.44
N ASP A 243 16.61 -22.39 -3.55
CA ASP A 243 17.69 -21.64 -2.91
C ASP A 243 18.87 -21.46 -3.89
N VAL A 244 18.97 -20.28 -4.50
CA VAL A 244 20.00 -19.94 -5.50
C VAL A 244 20.99 -18.97 -4.86
N LEU A 245 22.29 -19.25 -4.96
CA LEU A 245 23.34 -18.28 -4.62
C LEU A 245 23.93 -17.66 -5.91
N PHE A 246 24.33 -16.39 -5.83
CA PHE A 246 24.90 -15.63 -6.95
C PHE A 246 26.34 -15.21 -6.69
N SER A 247 27.07 -14.92 -7.77
CA SER A 247 28.42 -14.35 -7.71
C SER A 247 28.38 -12.95 -7.08
N GLY A 248 28.72 -12.85 -5.78
CA GLY A 248 28.65 -11.62 -4.98
C GLY A 248 27.80 -11.70 -3.71
N ASN A 249 27.61 -12.89 -3.12
CA ASN A 249 26.84 -13.17 -1.90
C ASN A 249 25.34 -12.79 -1.94
N GLN A 250 24.80 -12.44 -3.11
CA GLN A 250 23.35 -12.36 -3.31
C GLN A 250 22.72 -13.76 -3.29
N ARG A 251 21.48 -13.86 -2.81
CA ARG A 251 20.76 -15.12 -2.66
C ARG A 251 19.29 -14.96 -3.05
N TYR A 252 18.70 -15.91 -3.77
CA TYR A 252 17.26 -15.98 -4.01
C TYR A 252 16.70 -17.19 -3.27
N LYS A 253 15.76 -16.95 -2.36
CA LYS A 253 14.95 -18.00 -1.74
C LYS A 253 13.51 -17.83 -2.16
N SER A 254 12.86 -18.93 -2.55
CA SER A 254 11.44 -18.95 -2.89
C SER A 254 10.83 -20.31 -2.57
N THR A 255 9.58 -20.31 -2.12
CA THR A 255 8.77 -21.51 -1.92
C THR A 255 7.58 -21.44 -2.86
N ILE A 256 7.49 -22.37 -3.80
CA ILE A 256 6.46 -22.43 -4.82
C ILE A 256 5.47 -23.53 -4.41
N PRO A 257 4.24 -23.20 -3.98
CA PRO A 257 3.27 -24.22 -3.57
C PRO A 257 2.80 -25.05 -4.77
N LEU A 258 2.63 -26.35 -4.55
CA LEU A 258 2.01 -27.27 -5.49
C LEU A 258 0.57 -27.52 -5.03
N TYR A 259 -0.39 -27.34 -5.94
CA TYR A 259 -1.82 -27.49 -5.67
C TYR A 259 -2.31 -28.95 -5.64
N ASP A 260 -1.43 -29.90 -5.97
CA ASP A 260 -1.67 -31.34 -5.92
C ASP A 260 -0.39 -32.06 -5.47
N VAL A 261 -0.50 -33.31 -5.04
CA VAL A 261 0.59 -34.11 -4.46
C VAL A 261 1.53 -34.60 -5.57
N SER A 262 2.72 -33.99 -5.67
CA SER A 262 3.79 -34.54 -6.52
C SER A 262 4.51 -35.71 -5.82
N ASN A 263 4.96 -36.69 -6.61
CA ASN A 263 5.94 -37.67 -6.15
C ASN A 263 7.36 -37.06 -6.28
N PRO A 264 8.10 -36.83 -5.17
CA PRO A 264 9.41 -36.18 -5.24
C PRO A 264 10.46 -36.92 -6.06
N GLN A 265 10.27 -38.22 -6.34
CA GLN A 265 11.23 -39.03 -7.11
C GLN A 265 11.09 -38.89 -8.63
N ASP A 266 9.94 -38.43 -9.14
CA ASP A 266 9.73 -38.20 -10.58
C ASP A 266 10.17 -36.79 -11.03
N ASN A 267 10.48 -35.91 -10.07
CA ASN A 267 10.82 -34.51 -10.31
C ASN A 267 12.27 -34.33 -10.78
N THR A 268 12.46 -33.79 -11.99
CA THR A 268 13.78 -33.59 -12.62
C THR A 268 14.24 -32.12 -12.57
N ILE A 269 15.52 -31.87 -12.25
CA ILE A 269 16.12 -30.52 -12.26
C ILE A 269 17.05 -30.37 -13.47
N ASN A 270 16.77 -29.42 -14.36
CA ASN A 270 17.63 -29.08 -15.49
C ASN A 270 18.29 -27.71 -15.28
N LYS A 271 19.59 -27.69 -14.93
CA LYS A 271 20.39 -26.46 -14.75
C LYS A 271 21.02 -26.03 -16.09
N HIS A 272 20.33 -25.21 -16.87
CA HIS A 272 20.91 -24.60 -18.08
C HIS A 272 21.66 -23.30 -17.76
N LEU A 273 22.99 -23.33 -17.88
CA LEU A 273 23.82 -22.13 -17.90
C LEU A 273 23.76 -21.47 -19.29
N ALA A 274 23.24 -20.25 -19.35
CA ALA A 274 23.43 -19.35 -20.48
C ALA A 274 24.73 -18.57 -20.28
N ASN A 275 25.75 -18.89 -21.09
CA ASN A 275 27.00 -18.14 -21.20
C ASN A 275 26.78 -16.82 -21.95
#